data_AF-A0A1R2B9W2-F1
#
_entry.id   AF-A0A1R2B9W2-F1
#
_cell.length_a   1.000
_cell.length_b   1.000
_cell.length_c   1.000
_cell.angle_alpha   90.00
_cell.angle_beta   90.00
_cell.angle_gamma   90.00
#
_symmetry.space_group_name_H-M   'P 1'
#
loop_
_entity.id
_entity.type
_entity.pdbx_description
1 polymer ?
#
loop_
_entity_poly.entity_id
_entity_poly.type
_entity_poly.pdbx_seq_one_letter_code
_entity_poly.pdbx_strand_id
1 'polypeptide(L)'
;MAAYALDIKNPRILAVMHELGIAPEELEVKTLGDFSGLRITKEIQQMRFDFYTAQLKKTVADIKETLKKPTTFKIPIIITPNESENKEQRKSPLPILKEIDPTLVTYKQKQFLQENFGDKPDPRLKTIKSQPVIEETKSNKFKEYTERQKDKFKELKRTQLQSQRKLSENLLRSTKGQTSKDHFTKDQTKKKKLHVRIQSHQSSMKESSDDREYWLESSIQARLSKFDQKIQKSEEVYEAQMRKKREKITKLKEACDNAAKNLQKMKKFDEVELFYKIYEKQKKVKEARMKIEDRIHQIAENKKEQFEKQREIAIDKMRKSEQELLQKSKTLEKRIMNTQKIVQERKDQILRDMIIKQEEQKLKLQEKLNGVKRAKRKFDFKMDQILEKQLAQTHRIEELKEFREKEKERIRDQAIRNMIQREKIQESLAIIDKSPKSKTAQERLKLLGFIKQEPELQNDT
;
A
#
# COMPACT_ATOMS: atom_id res chain seq x y z
N MET A 1 13.10 21.39 33.21
CA MET A 1 14.05 20.37 33.72
C MET A 1 13.85 20.23 35.22
N ALA A 2 13.21 19.17 35.71
CA ALA A 2 13.19 18.81 37.14
C ALA A 2 12.56 17.41 37.37
N ALA A 3 13.11 16.68 38.37
CA ALA A 3 12.51 15.57 39.14
C ALA A 3 12.62 14.09 38.69
N TYR A 4 13.74 13.66 38.09
CA TYR A 4 14.06 12.22 37.92
C TYR A 4 15.33 11.77 38.65
N ALA A 5 15.80 12.52 39.66
CA ALA A 5 17.01 12.17 40.40
C ALA A 5 16.75 10.98 41.34
N LEU A 6 16.85 9.76 40.81
CA LEU A 6 17.17 8.59 41.61
C LEU A 6 18.69 8.59 41.81
N ASP A 7 19.13 8.58 43.06
CA ASP A 7 20.54 8.39 43.37
C ASP A 7 20.91 6.92 43.15
N ILE A 8 21.48 6.63 41.98
CA ILE A 8 21.89 5.27 41.59
C ILE A 8 23.01 4.75 42.53
N LYS A 9 23.69 5.61 43.30
CA LYS A 9 24.70 5.18 44.28
C LYS A 9 24.08 4.68 45.59
N ASN A 10 22.78 4.92 45.82
CA ASN A 10 22.13 4.46 47.03
C ASN A 10 22.01 2.92 47.03
N PRO A 11 22.50 2.21 48.07
CA PRO A 11 22.46 0.75 48.13
C PRO A 11 21.05 0.15 48.02
N ARG A 12 20.03 0.85 48.52
CA ARG A 12 18.63 0.40 48.41
C ARG A 12 18.13 0.47 46.98
N ILE A 13 18.51 1.52 46.25
CA ILE A 13 18.15 1.70 44.83
C ILE A 13 18.90 0.66 43.99
N LEU A 14 20.20 0.42 44.27
CA LEU A 14 20.98 -0.63 43.63
C LEU A 14 20.37 -2.02 43.80
N ALA A 15 20.00 -2.40 45.04
CA ALA A 15 19.36 -3.69 45.30
C ALA A 15 18.05 -3.87 44.51
N VAL A 16 17.22 -2.82 44.47
CA VAL A 16 15.99 -2.81 43.67
C VAL A 16 16.27 -2.88 42.17
N MET A 17 17.30 -2.20 41.67
CA MET A 17 17.71 -2.28 40.27
C MET A 17 18.15 -3.71 39.90
N HIS A 18 18.90 -4.39 40.76
CA HIS A 18 19.27 -5.79 40.55
C HIS A 18 18.05 -6.72 40.54
N GLU A 19 17.12 -6.56 41.49
CA GLU A 19 15.88 -7.33 41.54
C GLU A 19 14.98 -7.10 40.31
N LEU A 20 14.94 -5.86 39.81
CA LEU A 20 14.22 -5.50 38.61
C LEU A 20 15.01 -5.78 37.31
N GLY A 21 16.27 -6.20 37.41
CA GLY A 21 17.16 -6.45 36.28
C GLY A 21 17.43 -5.21 35.42
N ILE A 22 17.38 -4.01 36.01
CA ILE A 22 17.56 -2.72 35.35
C ILE A 22 19.05 -2.38 35.27
N ALA A 23 19.52 -1.95 34.10
CA ALA A 23 20.88 -1.45 33.92
C ALA A 23 21.03 0.00 34.43
N PRO A 24 22.21 0.40 34.92
CA PRO A 24 22.54 1.81 35.13
C PRO A 24 22.36 2.66 33.87
N GLU A 25 22.71 2.12 32.69
CA GLU A 25 22.62 2.81 31.40
C GLU A 25 21.17 3.13 30.99
N GLU A 26 20.19 2.43 31.56
CA GLU A 26 18.77 2.67 31.31
C GLU A 26 18.23 3.88 32.11
N LEU A 27 18.99 4.36 33.10
CA LEU A 27 18.67 5.51 33.94
C LEU A 27 19.52 6.76 33.62
N GLU A 28 20.52 6.63 32.75
CA GLU A 28 21.30 7.76 32.25
C GLU A 28 20.39 8.79 31.61
N VAL A 29 20.50 10.07 31.99
CA VAL A 29 19.72 11.17 31.43
C VAL A 29 20.28 11.58 30.07
N LYS A 30 19.48 11.45 29.02
CA LYS A 30 19.82 11.86 27.65
C LYS A 30 18.99 13.05 27.23
N THR A 31 19.60 13.95 26.48
CA THR A 31 18.99 15.12 25.84
C THR A 31 18.53 14.78 24.42
N LEU A 32 17.76 15.67 23.81
CA LEU A 32 17.36 15.51 22.40
C LEU A 32 18.59 15.38 21.47
N GLY A 33 19.68 16.09 21.77
CA GLY A 33 20.92 16.09 20.99
C GLY A 33 21.59 14.72 20.91
N ASP A 34 21.45 13.90 21.94
CA ASP A 34 22.04 12.55 22.02
C ASP A 34 21.39 11.57 21.03
N PHE A 35 20.23 11.92 20.47
CA PHE A 35 19.53 11.15 19.44
C PHE A 35 19.70 11.72 18.03
N SER A 36 20.55 12.74 17.86
CA SER A 36 20.90 13.33 16.56
C SER A 36 21.93 12.48 15.82
N GLY A 37 22.02 12.64 14.50
CA GLY A 37 23.01 11.93 13.69
C GLY A 37 22.98 12.31 12.22
N LEU A 38 24.06 11.99 11.51
CA LEU A 38 24.13 12.15 10.05
C LEU A 38 23.00 11.30 9.43
N ARG A 39 22.02 11.95 8.79
CA ARG A 39 20.82 11.33 8.16
C ARG A 39 19.63 11.03 9.09
N ILE A 40 19.60 11.57 10.31
CA ILE A 40 18.40 11.51 11.15
C ILE A 40 17.55 12.77 10.95
N THR A 41 16.26 12.61 10.66
CA THR A 41 15.32 13.72 10.58
C THR A 41 14.89 14.17 11.98
N LYS A 42 14.49 15.44 12.13
CA LYS A 42 14.00 16.00 13.41
C LYS A 42 12.84 15.19 13.99
N GLU A 43 11.96 14.69 13.13
CA GLU A 43 10.83 13.83 13.52
C GLU A 43 11.30 12.52 14.15
N ILE A 44 12.25 11.81 13.53
CA ILE A 44 12.83 10.58 14.07
C ILE A 44 13.58 10.84 15.38
N GLN A 45 14.34 11.93 15.44
CA GLN A 45 15.04 12.36 16.65
C GLN A 45 14.05 12.57 17.80
N GLN A 46 12.94 13.27 17.54
CA GLN A 46 11.88 13.48 18.52
C GLN A 46 11.23 12.16 18.95
N MET A 47 10.87 11.27 18.01
CA MET A 47 10.29 9.97 18.33
C MET A 47 11.19 9.11 19.23
N ARG A 48 12.50 9.09 18.95
CA ARG A 48 13.48 8.36 19.78
C ARG A 48 13.55 8.94 21.18
N PHE A 49 13.60 10.27 21.28
CA PHE A 49 13.62 10.97 22.56
C PHE A 49 12.33 10.73 23.35
N ASP A 50 11.16 10.84 22.73
CA ASP A 50 9.86 10.59 23.38
C ASP A 50 9.75 9.15 23.87
N PHE A 51 10.15 8.18 23.05
CA PHE A 51 10.21 6.77 23.45
C PHE A 51 11.15 6.57 24.65
N TYR A 52 12.37 7.09 24.57
CA TYR A 52 13.35 6.98 25.65
C TYR A 52 12.84 7.64 26.94
N THR A 53 12.29 8.86 26.87
CA THR A 53 11.75 9.52 28.06
C THR A 53 10.58 8.75 28.65
N ALA A 54 9.64 8.25 27.85
CA ALA A 54 8.55 7.40 28.34
C ALA A 54 9.08 6.15 29.08
N GLN A 55 10.09 5.48 28.52
CA GLN A 55 10.72 4.31 29.16
C GLN A 55 11.47 4.67 30.45
N LEU A 56 12.20 5.78 30.46
CA LEU A 56 12.88 6.28 31.66
C LEU A 56 11.86 6.56 32.78
N LYS A 57 10.76 7.25 32.45
CA LYS A 57 9.68 7.54 33.40
C LYS A 57 9.08 6.28 34.00
N LYS A 58 8.78 5.29 33.15
CA LYS A 58 8.24 4.00 33.57
C LYS A 58 9.21 3.25 34.48
N THR A 59 10.48 3.20 34.10
CA THR A 59 11.53 2.50 34.86
C THR A 59 11.73 3.14 36.24
N VAL A 60 11.73 4.47 36.31
CA VAL A 60 11.80 5.20 37.59
C VAL A 60 10.56 4.95 38.44
N ALA A 61 9.38 4.84 37.84
CA ALA A 61 8.14 4.50 38.55
C ALA A 61 8.21 3.08 39.13
N ASP A 62 8.69 2.10 38.36
CA ASP A 62 8.85 0.70 38.80
C ASP A 62 9.79 0.60 40.02
N ILE A 63 10.92 1.34 40.00
CA ILE A 63 11.86 1.42 41.14
C ILE A 63 11.19 2.06 42.36
N LYS A 64 10.47 3.17 42.17
CA LYS A 64 9.77 3.83 43.29
C LYS A 64 8.65 2.97 43.88
N GLU A 65 7.94 2.20 43.06
CA GLU A 65 6.87 1.30 43.52
C GLU A 65 7.43 0.13 44.32
N THR A 66 8.53 -0.47 43.86
CA THR A 66 9.20 -1.56 44.58
C THR A 66 9.81 -1.10 45.90
N LEU A 67 10.40 0.10 45.96
CA LEU A 67 10.87 0.70 47.21
C LEU A 67 9.76 0.96 48.25
N LYS A 68 8.50 1.13 47.81
CA LYS A 68 7.34 1.30 48.71
C LYS A 68 6.87 -0.02 49.32
N LYS A 69 7.20 -1.17 48.71
CA LYS A 69 6.81 -2.47 49.25
C LYS A 69 7.67 -2.74 50.49
N PRO A 70 7.09 -3.19 51.62
CA PRO A 70 7.85 -3.55 52.81
C PRO A 70 8.72 -4.74 52.45
N THR A 71 9.98 -4.48 52.12
CA THR A 71 10.86 -5.51 51.60
C THR A 71 11.73 -5.98 52.75
N THR A 72 11.73 -7.29 52.97
CA THR A 72 12.74 -8.02 53.74
C THR A 72 14.07 -8.00 52.96
N PHE A 73 14.63 -6.81 52.74
CA PHE A 73 15.95 -6.66 52.13
C PHE A 73 17.00 -7.23 53.10
N LYS A 74 17.32 -8.51 52.95
CA LYS A 74 18.68 -8.97 53.25
C LYS A 74 19.52 -8.49 52.09
N ILE A 75 20.05 -7.28 52.23
CA ILE A 75 21.09 -6.75 51.34
C ILE A 75 22.16 -7.85 51.31
N PRO A 76 22.46 -8.50 50.17
CA PRO A 76 23.73 -9.18 50.04
C PRO A 76 24.75 -8.05 50.15
N ILE A 77 25.43 -8.00 51.28
CA ILE A 77 26.54 -7.08 51.49
C ILE A 77 27.54 -7.48 50.41
N ILE A 78 27.67 -6.65 49.38
CA ILE A 78 28.84 -6.68 48.53
C ILE A 78 29.99 -6.42 49.49
N ILE A 79 30.74 -7.48 49.81
CA ILE A 79 31.83 -7.44 50.78
C ILE A 79 32.92 -6.56 50.16
N THR A 80 32.90 -5.27 50.48
CA THR A 80 34.14 -4.53 50.70
C THR A 80 34.68 -4.99 52.05
N PRO A 81 35.90 -5.56 52.13
CA PRO A 81 36.47 -5.97 53.40
C PRO A 81 36.83 -4.70 54.16
N ASN A 82 36.03 -4.32 55.16
CA ASN A 82 36.45 -3.40 56.20
C ASN A 82 35.73 -3.75 57.50
N GLU A 83 36.55 -4.20 58.44
CA GLU A 83 36.51 -4.03 59.89
C GLU A 83 35.16 -4.09 60.62
N SER A 84 35.04 -5.17 61.40
CA SER A 84 34.42 -5.28 62.72
C SER A 84 33.42 -4.21 63.16
N GLU A 85 32.22 -4.64 63.52
CA GLU A 85 31.67 -4.28 64.84
C GLU A 85 30.61 -5.30 65.30
N ASN A 86 30.83 -5.78 66.52
CA ASN A 86 29.92 -6.64 67.28
C ASN A 86 28.53 -6.01 67.43
N LYS A 87 27.47 -6.80 67.28
CA LYS A 87 26.24 -6.64 68.07
C LYS A 87 25.38 -7.90 68.12
N GLU A 88 25.31 -8.43 69.34
CA GLU A 88 24.15 -8.96 70.04
C GLU A 88 23.38 -10.16 69.47
N GLN A 89 23.53 -11.23 70.24
CA GLN A 89 22.64 -12.39 70.39
C GLN A 89 21.15 -12.06 70.24
N ARG A 90 20.49 -12.71 69.28
CA ARG A 90 19.06 -13.07 69.40
C ARG A 90 18.87 -14.54 69.07
N LYS A 91 18.46 -15.30 70.09
CA LYS A 91 17.98 -16.67 69.97
C LYS A 91 16.71 -16.67 69.11
N SER A 92 16.71 -17.40 68.00
CA SER A 92 15.50 -17.76 67.26
C SER A 92 15.39 -19.28 67.16
N PRO A 93 14.18 -19.85 67.26
CA PRO A 93 13.97 -21.29 67.37
C PRO A 93 14.27 -22.00 66.03
N LEU A 94 14.81 -23.22 66.09
CA LEU A 94 15.04 -24.05 64.91
C LEU A 94 13.70 -24.36 64.22
N PRO A 95 13.56 -24.16 62.90
CA PRO A 95 12.41 -24.66 62.17
C PRO A 95 12.55 -26.17 61.94
N ILE A 96 11.47 -26.89 62.23
CA ILE A 96 11.30 -28.32 61.97
C ILE A 96 11.48 -28.58 60.48
N LEU A 97 12.41 -29.49 60.16
CA LEU A 97 12.70 -29.98 58.82
C LEU A 97 11.45 -30.69 58.28
N LYS A 98 10.70 -30.06 57.36
CA LYS A 98 9.75 -30.80 56.52
C LYS A 98 10.52 -31.38 55.35
N GLU A 99 10.68 -32.70 55.35
CA GLU A 99 11.14 -33.44 54.18
C GLU A 99 10.19 -33.15 53.01
N ILE A 100 10.75 -32.60 51.94
CA ILE A 100 10.05 -32.37 50.69
C ILE A 100 10.21 -33.65 49.88
N ASP A 101 9.11 -34.35 49.67
CA ASP A 101 9.04 -35.57 48.88
C ASP A 101 9.54 -35.30 47.43
N PRO A 102 10.62 -35.95 46.96
CA PRO A 102 11.25 -35.66 45.67
C PRO A 102 10.35 -35.95 44.46
N THR A 103 9.23 -36.66 44.65
CA THR A 103 8.23 -36.93 43.61
C THR A 103 7.35 -35.72 43.26
N LEU A 104 7.19 -34.75 44.18
CA LEU A 104 6.40 -33.53 43.96
C LEU A 104 7.13 -32.48 43.10
N VAL A 105 8.46 -32.49 43.12
CA VAL A 105 9.29 -31.57 42.32
C VAL A 105 9.24 -31.94 40.84
N THR A 106 9.25 -33.24 40.53
CA THR A 106 9.18 -33.75 39.15
C THR A 106 7.82 -33.50 38.51
N TYR A 107 6.73 -33.54 39.28
CA TYR A 107 5.37 -33.28 38.76
C TYR A 107 5.17 -31.81 38.38
N LYS A 108 5.69 -30.87 39.17
CA LYS A 108 5.64 -29.42 38.86
C LYS A 108 6.56 -29.03 37.70
N GLN A 109 7.70 -29.69 37.55
CA GLN A 109 8.61 -29.46 36.42
C GLN A 109 8.04 -29.99 35.10
N LYS A 110 7.34 -31.14 35.12
CA LYS A 110 6.59 -31.65 33.96
C LYS A 110 5.41 -30.77 33.58
N GLN A 111 4.64 -30.25 34.54
CA GLN A 111 3.57 -29.28 34.24
C GLN A 111 4.11 -27.96 33.67
N PHE A 112 5.23 -27.45 34.20
CA PHE A 112 5.85 -26.22 33.68
C PHE A 112 6.42 -26.39 32.26
N LEU A 113 7.00 -27.55 31.94
CA LEU A 113 7.48 -27.85 30.57
C LEU A 113 6.31 -28.13 29.61
N GLN A 114 5.21 -28.71 30.08
CA GLN A 114 4.02 -28.96 29.25
C GLN A 114 3.19 -27.68 29.01
N GLU A 115 3.21 -26.72 29.95
CA GLU A 115 2.62 -25.38 29.77
C GLU A 115 3.47 -24.46 28.89
N ASN A 116 4.81 -24.53 28.98
CA ASN A 116 5.69 -23.60 28.27
C ASN A 116 6.28 -24.13 26.95
N PHE A 117 6.37 -25.46 26.79
CA PHE A 117 7.01 -26.11 25.64
C PHE A 117 6.26 -27.36 25.14
N GLY A 118 5.04 -27.58 25.62
CA GLY A 118 4.21 -28.68 25.12
C GLY A 118 3.84 -28.47 23.66
N ASP A 119 4.25 -29.41 22.81
CA ASP A 119 3.81 -29.61 21.43
C ASP A 119 2.29 -29.81 21.35
N LYS A 120 1.53 -28.75 21.57
CA LYS A 120 0.20 -28.61 21.01
C LYS A 120 0.41 -27.96 19.65
N PRO A 121 0.21 -28.69 18.53
CA PRO A 121 0.12 -28.04 17.24
C PRO A 121 -1.06 -27.08 17.36
N ASP A 122 -0.76 -25.79 17.44
CA ASP A 122 -1.76 -24.74 17.48
C ASP A 122 -2.70 -24.99 16.29
N PRO A 123 -3.99 -25.30 16.48
CA PRO A 123 -4.92 -25.47 15.37
C PRO A 123 -5.06 -24.18 14.54
N ARG A 124 -4.43 -23.07 14.96
CA ARG A 124 -4.29 -21.84 14.18
C ARG A 124 -3.18 -21.86 13.13
N LEU A 125 -2.34 -22.90 13.08
CA LEU A 125 -1.32 -23.08 12.03
C LEU A 125 -1.76 -23.96 10.85
N LYS A 126 -3.01 -24.45 10.84
CA LYS A 126 -3.65 -25.06 9.65
C LYS A 126 -4.58 -24.11 8.88
N THR A 127 -4.42 -22.80 9.08
CA THR A 127 -4.99 -21.78 8.20
C THR A 127 -3.91 -20.79 7.76
N ILE A 128 -2.79 -21.31 7.22
CA ILE A 128 -2.09 -20.61 6.14
C ILE A 128 -2.72 -21.09 4.81
N LYS A 129 -4.03 -20.90 4.74
CA LYS A 129 -4.79 -20.64 3.52
C LYS A 129 -5.56 -19.36 3.83
N SER A 130 -5.48 -18.42 2.91
CA SER A 130 -6.02 -17.04 2.97
C SER A 130 -5.15 -16.02 3.71
N GLN A 131 -4.55 -15.14 2.90
CA GLN A 131 -4.01 -13.85 3.29
C GLN A 131 -5.03 -13.03 4.11
N PRO A 132 -4.59 -12.12 4.98
CA PRO A 132 -5.49 -11.21 5.66
C PRO A 132 -6.21 -10.33 4.63
N VAL A 133 -7.54 -10.47 4.62
CA VAL A 133 -8.51 -9.59 3.98
C VAL A 133 -8.34 -8.18 4.56
N ILE A 134 -7.47 -7.38 3.95
CA ILE A 134 -7.41 -5.93 4.13
C ILE A 134 -7.58 -5.32 2.75
N GLU A 135 -8.67 -5.63 2.04
CA GLU A 135 -8.90 -5.03 0.72
C GLU A 135 -10.32 -5.23 0.17
N GLU A 136 -11.39 -4.88 0.88
CA GLU A 136 -12.73 -4.85 0.24
C GLU A 136 -13.22 -3.43 -0.09
N THR A 137 -12.85 -2.42 0.69
CA THR A 137 -13.22 -1.02 0.38
C THR A 137 -12.26 -0.31 -0.59
N LYS A 138 -10.99 -0.75 -0.67
CA LYS A 138 -10.01 -0.26 -1.66
C LYS A 138 -9.99 -1.08 -2.95
N SER A 139 -10.31 -2.38 -2.87
CA SER A 139 -10.46 -3.26 -4.04
C SER A 139 -11.68 -2.89 -4.88
N ASN A 140 -12.81 -2.50 -4.27
CA ASN A 140 -13.98 -2.07 -5.04
C ASN A 140 -13.72 -0.78 -5.83
N LYS A 141 -13.00 0.20 -5.27
CA LYS A 141 -12.63 1.42 -6.02
C LYS A 141 -11.61 1.15 -7.13
N PHE A 142 -10.68 0.21 -6.92
CA PHE A 142 -9.70 -0.18 -7.95
C PHE A 142 -10.33 -1.05 -9.05
N LYS A 143 -11.26 -1.94 -8.70
CA LYS A 143 -12.11 -2.69 -9.64
C LYS A 143 -13.01 -1.76 -10.43
N GLU A 144 -13.68 -0.82 -9.78
CA GLU A 144 -14.52 0.17 -10.46
C GLU A 144 -13.69 1.08 -11.38
N TYR A 145 -12.47 1.46 -10.97
CA TYR A 145 -11.55 2.22 -11.82
C TYR A 145 -11.06 1.40 -13.03
N THR A 146 -10.73 0.11 -12.83
CA THR A 146 -10.29 -0.77 -13.92
C THR A 146 -11.43 -1.17 -14.85
N GLU A 147 -12.66 -1.32 -14.36
CA GLU A 147 -13.86 -1.50 -15.20
C GLU A 147 -14.17 -0.23 -15.98
N ARG A 148 -14.13 0.96 -15.36
CA ARG A 148 -14.28 2.24 -16.09
C ARG A 148 -13.21 2.43 -17.16
N GLN A 149 -11.97 1.97 -16.93
CA GLN A 149 -10.90 2.00 -17.94
C GLN A 149 -11.16 0.98 -19.06
N LYS A 150 -11.66 -0.23 -18.74
CA LYS A 150 -12.05 -1.22 -19.75
C LYS A 150 -13.22 -0.75 -20.61
N ASP A 151 -14.20 -0.07 -20.01
CA ASP A 151 -15.35 0.45 -20.73
C ASP A 151 -14.98 1.66 -21.59
N LYS A 152 -14.12 2.57 -21.09
CA LYS A 152 -13.53 3.64 -21.92
C LYS A 152 -12.71 3.07 -23.07
N PHE A 153 -11.96 1.99 -22.85
CA PHE A 153 -11.20 1.33 -23.92
C PHE A 153 -12.11 0.66 -24.97
N LYS A 154 -13.20 0.01 -24.53
CA LYS A 154 -14.22 -0.53 -25.44
C LYS A 154 -14.92 0.57 -26.25
N GLU A 155 -15.23 1.69 -25.61
CA GLU A 155 -15.83 2.85 -26.26
C GLU A 155 -14.88 3.50 -27.28
N LEU A 156 -13.60 3.64 -26.93
CA LEU A 156 -12.53 4.09 -27.83
C LEU A 156 -12.39 3.15 -29.04
N LYS A 157 -12.41 1.84 -28.80
CA LYS A 157 -12.35 0.83 -29.88
C LYS A 157 -13.59 0.90 -30.78
N ARG A 158 -14.78 1.15 -30.23
CA ARG A 158 -16.02 1.35 -31.01
C ARG A 158 -15.97 2.64 -31.83
N THR A 159 -15.49 3.75 -31.26
CA THR A 159 -15.34 5.01 -31.99
C THR A 159 -14.28 4.93 -33.08
N GLN A 160 -13.16 4.23 -32.84
CA GLN A 160 -12.15 3.93 -33.86
C GLN A 160 -12.70 3.07 -34.99
N LEU A 161 -13.53 2.05 -34.69
CA LEU A 161 -14.19 1.23 -35.71
C LEU A 161 -15.21 2.04 -36.51
N GLN A 162 -15.98 2.93 -35.87
CA GLN A 162 -16.89 3.84 -36.56
C GLN A 162 -16.14 4.85 -37.43
N SER A 163 -15.00 5.39 -36.98
CA SER A 163 -14.20 6.32 -37.78
C SER A 163 -13.55 5.61 -38.97
N GLN A 164 -13.04 4.39 -38.79
CA GLN A 164 -12.58 3.55 -39.91
C GLN A 164 -13.71 3.24 -40.89
N ARG A 165 -14.91 2.91 -40.42
CA ARG A 165 -16.08 2.67 -41.28
C ARG A 165 -16.46 3.93 -42.06
N LYS A 166 -16.53 5.10 -41.41
CA LYS A 166 -16.80 6.39 -42.06
C LYS A 166 -15.70 6.77 -43.06
N LEU A 167 -14.44 6.51 -42.74
CA LEU A 167 -13.31 6.70 -43.67
C LEU A 167 -13.43 5.76 -44.87
N SER A 168 -13.76 4.48 -44.66
CA SER A 168 -13.96 3.53 -45.75
C SER A 168 -15.16 3.90 -46.63
N GLU A 169 -16.24 4.41 -46.04
CA GLU A 169 -17.43 4.85 -46.75
C GLU A 169 -17.19 6.14 -47.53
N ASN A 170 -16.42 7.08 -46.96
CA ASN A 170 -15.99 8.30 -47.64
C ASN A 170 -14.97 8.00 -48.76
N LEU A 171 -14.08 7.02 -48.57
CA LEU A 171 -13.17 6.56 -49.61
C LEU A 171 -13.93 5.88 -50.75
N LEU A 172 -14.95 5.06 -50.44
CA LEU A 172 -15.88 4.46 -51.41
C LEU A 172 -16.73 5.50 -52.15
N ARG A 173 -17.14 6.59 -51.47
CA ARG A 173 -17.83 7.72 -52.10
C ARG A 173 -16.89 8.58 -52.96
N SER A 174 -15.65 8.80 -52.52
CA SER A 174 -14.62 9.53 -53.28
C SER A 174 -14.24 8.77 -54.56
N THR A 175 -14.05 7.45 -54.46
CA THR A 175 -13.73 6.58 -55.60
C THR A 175 -14.90 6.40 -56.57
N LYS A 176 -16.16 6.48 -56.11
CA LYS A 176 -17.33 6.55 -57.00
C LYS A 176 -17.61 7.95 -57.55
N GLY A 177 -17.13 9.00 -56.91
CA GLY A 177 -17.27 10.39 -57.35
C GLY A 177 -16.20 10.85 -58.35
N GLN A 178 -15.09 10.11 -58.46
CA GLN A 178 -13.96 10.46 -59.34
C GLN A 178 -13.96 9.74 -60.70
N THR A 179 -14.95 8.92 -61.03
CA THR A 179 -15.03 8.25 -62.35
C THR A 179 -16.06 8.86 -63.30
N SER A 180 -16.69 9.99 -62.95
CA SER A 180 -17.63 10.68 -63.86
C SER A 180 -16.94 11.85 -64.58
N LYS A 181 -16.03 11.51 -65.49
CA LYS A 181 -15.61 12.31 -66.66
C LYS A 181 -14.50 11.52 -67.34
N ASP A 182 -14.88 10.55 -68.15
CA ASP A 182 -14.46 10.51 -69.55
C ASP A 182 -14.95 9.24 -70.24
N HIS A 183 -15.44 9.45 -71.46
CA HIS A 183 -15.71 8.48 -72.51
C HIS A 183 -16.92 7.52 -72.35
N PHE A 184 -17.99 7.90 -73.05
CA PHE A 184 -18.65 7.07 -74.06
C PHE A 184 -17.98 5.71 -74.29
N THR A 185 -18.58 4.63 -73.77
CA THR A 185 -18.71 3.37 -74.52
C THR A 185 -19.92 2.59 -73.99
N LYS A 186 -20.61 2.00 -74.95
CA LYS A 186 -21.76 1.12 -74.83
C LYS A 186 -21.57 -0.02 -73.83
N ASP A 187 -22.71 -0.52 -73.35
CA ASP A 187 -22.93 -1.86 -72.83
C ASP A 187 -22.10 -2.29 -71.60
N GLN A 188 -22.79 -2.36 -70.45
CA GLN A 188 -22.83 -3.54 -69.56
C GLN A 188 -23.29 -3.16 -68.14
N THR A 189 -24.57 -2.79 -67.99
CA THR A 189 -25.23 -2.77 -66.66
C THR A 189 -26.61 -3.43 -66.65
N LYS A 190 -26.94 -4.21 -67.69
CA LYS A 190 -28.10 -5.11 -67.72
C LYS A 190 -27.77 -6.56 -67.31
N LYS A 191 -26.89 -6.79 -66.33
CA LYS A 191 -26.75 -8.12 -65.67
C LYS A 191 -26.19 -7.96 -64.25
N LYS A 192 -26.97 -7.39 -63.33
CA LYS A 192 -26.79 -7.54 -61.87
C LYS A 192 -27.94 -6.83 -61.14
N LYS A 193 -29.12 -7.43 -61.20
CA LYS A 193 -30.28 -7.25 -60.30
C LYS A 193 -31.43 -8.14 -60.80
N LEU A 194 -31.20 -9.45 -60.79
CA LEU A 194 -32.27 -10.43 -60.89
C LEU A 194 -32.00 -11.57 -59.89
N HIS A 195 -31.84 -11.19 -58.63
CA HIS A 195 -32.25 -12.04 -57.51
C HIS A 195 -33.52 -11.42 -56.95
N VAL A 196 -34.59 -11.48 -57.74
CA VAL A 196 -35.94 -11.42 -57.19
C VAL A 196 -36.24 -12.84 -56.76
N ARG A 197 -36.06 -13.03 -55.46
CA ARG A 197 -36.58 -14.12 -54.64
C ARG A 197 -37.97 -14.49 -55.16
N ILE A 198 -38.10 -15.63 -55.84
CA ILE A 198 -39.39 -16.30 -56.03
C ILE A 198 -39.78 -16.78 -54.63
N GLN A 199 -40.44 -15.90 -53.89
CA GLN A 199 -41.13 -16.27 -52.68
C GLN A 199 -42.41 -16.97 -53.15
N SER A 200 -42.36 -18.28 -53.05
CA SER A 200 -43.51 -19.18 -53.08
C SER A 200 -44.54 -18.72 -52.05
N HIS A 201 -45.55 -17.94 -52.49
CA HIS A 201 -46.83 -17.93 -51.83
C HIS A 201 -47.68 -19.06 -52.43
N GLN A 202 -47.45 -20.26 -51.91
CA GLN A 202 -48.54 -21.19 -51.72
C GLN A 202 -49.48 -20.53 -50.71
N SER A 203 -50.59 -20.00 -51.20
CA SER A 203 -51.82 -19.93 -50.40
C SER A 203 -52.86 -20.72 -51.18
N SER A 204 -53.02 -21.96 -50.73
CA SER A 204 -54.20 -22.77 -50.96
C SER A 204 -55.44 -21.94 -50.60
N MET A 205 -56.15 -21.47 -51.62
CA MET A 205 -57.56 -21.13 -51.52
C MET A 205 -58.22 -21.87 -52.67
N LYS A 206 -59.10 -22.81 -52.30
CA LYS A 206 -60.05 -23.44 -53.21
C LYS A 206 -60.99 -22.34 -53.67
N GLU A 207 -60.67 -21.71 -54.78
CA GLU A 207 -61.57 -20.79 -55.48
C GLU A 207 -62.16 -21.53 -56.68
N SER A 208 -63.45 -21.32 -56.90
CA SER A 208 -64.26 -22.03 -57.88
C SER A 208 -63.75 -21.78 -59.31
N SER A 209 -64.06 -22.67 -60.25
CA SER A 209 -63.68 -22.50 -61.66
C SER A 209 -64.17 -21.16 -62.23
N ASP A 210 -65.30 -20.66 -61.71
CA ASP A 210 -65.98 -19.46 -62.19
C ASP A 210 -65.26 -18.17 -61.75
N ASP A 211 -64.65 -18.14 -60.56
CA ASP A 211 -63.90 -16.97 -60.06
C ASP A 211 -62.58 -16.75 -60.83
N ARG A 212 -62.01 -17.83 -61.38
CA ARG A 212 -60.77 -17.78 -62.17
C ARG A 212 -61.00 -17.19 -63.56
N GLU A 213 -62.15 -17.46 -64.17
CA GLU A 213 -62.53 -16.94 -65.47
C GLU A 213 -62.83 -15.44 -65.40
N TYR A 214 -63.57 -14.99 -64.37
CA TYR A 214 -63.87 -13.58 -64.14
C TYR A 214 -62.61 -12.73 -63.92
N TRP A 215 -61.62 -13.24 -63.17
CA TRP A 215 -60.33 -12.57 -62.99
C TRP A 215 -59.50 -12.50 -64.26
N LEU A 216 -59.55 -13.54 -65.11
CA LEU A 216 -58.84 -13.58 -66.37
C LEU A 216 -59.46 -12.59 -67.38
N GLU A 217 -60.79 -12.56 -67.47
CA GLU A 217 -61.54 -11.67 -68.37
C GLU A 217 -61.37 -10.21 -67.97
N SER A 218 -61.46 -9.89 -66.66
CA SER A 218 -61.18 -8.54 -66.14
C SER A 218 -59.73 -8.09 -66.41
N SER A 219 -58.77 -9.01 -66.34
CA SER A 219 -57.36 -8.76 -66.67
C SER A 219 -57.14 -8.52 -68.18
N ILE A 220 -57.86 -9.24 -69.04
CA ILE A 220 -57.85 -9.05 -70.50
C ILE A 220 -58.48 -7.70 -70.87
N GLN A 221 -59.64 -7.36 -70.31
CA GLN A 221 -60.32 -6.08 -70.50
C GLN A 221 -59.42 -4.91 -70.11
N ALA A 222 -58.74 -5.01 -68.95
CA ALA A 222 -57.79 -4.01 -68.49
C ALA A 222 -56.55 -3.89 -69.39
N ARG A 223 -56.12 -4.98 -70.05
CA ARG A 223 -55.04 -4.94 -71.06
C ARG A 223 -55.50 -4.32 -72.37
N LEU A 224 -56.69 -4.64 -72.86
CA LEU A 224 -57.26 -4.06 -74.08
C LEU A 224 -57.47 -2.56 -73.93
N SER A 225 -58.05 -2.10 -72.81
CA SER A 225 -58.20 -0.67 -72.52
C SER A 225 -56.86 0.08 -72.50
N LYS A 226 -55.77 -0.56 -72.02
CA LYS A 226 -54.42 0.01 -72.09
C LYS A 226 -53.85 0.07 -73.51
N PHE A 227 -54.25 -0.84 -74.40
CA PHE A 227 -53.86 -0.77 -75.82
C PHE A 227 -54.62 0.33 -76.55
N ASP A 228 -55.93 0.47 -76.32
CA ASP A 228 -56.73 1.55 -76.91
C ASP A 228 -56.22 2.93 -76.48
N GLN A 229 -55.90 3.11 -75.19
CA GLN A 229 -55.27 4.35 -74.71
C GLN A 229 -53.89 4.62 -75.35
N LYS A 230 -53.14 3.59 -75.74
CA LYS A 230 -51.86 3.77 -76.44
C LYS A 230 -52.07 4.16 -77.90
N ILE A 231 -53.07 3.58 -78.56
CA ILE A 231 -53.43 3.93 -79.94
C ILE A 231 -53.89 5.38 -79.99
N GLN A 232 -54.82 5.77 -79.12
CA GLN A 232 -55.33 7.14 -79.06
C GLN A 232 -54.22 8.16 -78.80
N LYS A 233 -53.30 7.89 -77.86
CA LYS A 233 -52.12 8.74 -77.63
C LYS A 233 -51.18 8.81 -78.84
N SER A 234 -51.04 7.72 -79.59
CA SER A 234 -50.22 7.70 -80.81
C SER A 234 -50.83 8.56 -81.90
N GLU A 235 -52.15 8.51 -82.07
CA GLU A 235 -52.89 9.34 -83.03
C GLU A 235 -52.82 10.83 -82.66
N GLU A 236 -53.03 11.18 -81.40
CA GLU A 236 -52.87 12.57 -80.91
C GLU A 236 -51.46 13.11 -81.17
N VAL A 237 -50.42 12.31 -80.94
CA VAL A 237 -49.03 12.70 -81.21
C VAL A 237 -48.80 12.89 -82.71
N TYR A 238 -49.36 12.02 -83.55
CA TYR A 238 -49.24 12.13 -85.00
C TYR A 238 -49.93 13.39 -85.54
N GLU A 239 -51.16 13.68 -85.10
CA GLU A 239 -51.89 14.89 -85.48
C GLU A 239 -51.17 16.16 -85.03
N ALA A 240 -50.65 16.18 -83.79
CA ALA A 240 -49.87 17.30 -83.28
C ALA A 240 -48.59 17.53 -84.09
N GLN A 241 -47.91 16.47 -84.54
CA GLN A 241 -46.75 16.59 -85.43
C GLN A 241 -47.14 17.15 -86.80
N MET A 242 -48.24 16.67 -87.39
CA MET A 242 -48.71 17.15 -88.69
C MET A 242 -49.14 18.62 -88.62
N ARG A 243 -49.79 19.05 -87.53
CA ARG A 243 -50.13 20.46 -87.29
C ARG A 243 -48.88 21.34 -87.21
N LYS A 244 -47.86 20.92 -86.45
CA LYS A 244 -46.57 21.64 -86.37
C LYS A 244 -45.86 21.74 -87.73
N LYS A 245 -45.93 20.69 -88.54
CA LYS A 245 -45.36 20.71 -89.91
C LYS A 245 -46.10 21.72 -90.79
N ARG A 246 -47.43 21.76 -90.74
CA ARG A 246 -48.24 22.75 -91.48
C ARG A 246 -47.91 24.19 -91.05
N GLU A 247 -47.83 24.45 -89.75
CA GLU A 247 -47.47 25.78 -89.21
C GLU A 247 -46.07 26.24 -89.63
N LYS A 248 -45.09 25.32 -89.68
CA LYS A 248 -43.76 25.64 -90.18
C LYS A 248 -43.79 26.07 -91.65
N ILE A 249 -44.58 25.39 -92.47
CA ILE A 249 -44.72 25.71 -93.90
C ILE A 249 -45.36 27.09 -94.09
N THR A 250 -46.41 27.42 -93.33
CA THR A 250 -47.03 28.76 -93.38
C THR A 250 -46.06 29.86 -92.97
N LYS A 251 -45.33 29.68 -91.86
CA LYS A 251 -44.30 30.66 -91.43
C LYS A 251 -43.20 30.84 -92.47
N LEU A 252 -42.81 29.77 -93.17
CA LEU A 252 -41.80 29.85 -94.23
C LEU A 252 -42.33 30.64 -95.44
N LYS A 253 -43.59 30.42 -95.83
CA LYS A 253 -44.25 31.21 -96.88
C LYS A 253 -44.32 32.69 -96.51
N GLU A 254 -44.76 33.02 -95.29
CA GLU A 254 -44.82 34.40 -94.81
C GLU A 254 -43.44 35.07 -94.78
N ALA A 255 -42.39 34.34 -94.39
CA ALA A 255 -41.02 34.84 -94.41
C ALA A 255 -40.53 35.14 -95.85
N CYS A 256 -40.84 34.26 -96.81
CA CYS A 256 -40.53 34.48 -98.23
C CYS A 256 -41.27 35.70 -98.79
N ASP A 257 -42.57 35.84 -98.50
CA ASP A 257 -43.38 36.97 -98.97
C ASP A 257 -42.89 38.30 -98.37
N ASN A 258 -42.51 38.30 -97.09
CA ASN A 258 -41.91 39.48 -96.44
C ASN A 258 -40.53 39.81 -97.00
N ALA A 259 -39.70 38.82 -97.32
CA ALA A 259 -38.42 39.04 -97.98
C ALA A 259 -38.61 39.68 -99.37
N ALA A 260 -39.57 39.19 -100.17
CA ALA A 260 -39.89 39.77 -101.48
C ALA A 260 -40.39 41.22 -101.38
N LYS A 261 -41.27 41.52 -100.41
CA LYS A 261 -41.76 42.89 -100.14
C LYS A 261 -40.62 43.83 -99.69
N ASN A 262 -39.69 43.34 -98.87
CA ASN A 262 -38.55 44.15 -98.41
C ASN A 262 -37.54 44.42 -99.54
N LEU A 263 -37.36 43.47 -100.46
CA LEU A 263 -36.48 43.63 -101.62
C LEU A 263 -36.98 44.70 -102.59
N GLN A 264 -38.31 44.81 -102.77
CA GLN A 264 -38.93 45.91 -103.52
C GLN A 264 -38.81 47.27 -102.82
N LYS A 265 -38.85 47.31 -101.48
CA LYS A 265 -38.64 48.54 -100.70
C LYS A 265 -37.18 49.02 -100.74
N MET A 266 -36.22 48.10 -100.76
CA MET A 266 -34.78 48.41 -100.83
C MET A 266 -34.37 49.07 -102.15
N LYS A 267 -35.07 48.80 -103.26
CA LYS A 267 -34.81 49.48 -104.56
C LYS A 267 -35.13 50.98 -104.59
N LYS A 268 -35.70 51.53 -103.51
CA LYS A 268 -36.12 52.95 -103.41
C LYS A 268 -35.30 53.79 -102.40
N PHE A 269 -34.26 53.24 -101.79
CA PHE A 269 -33.42 53.99 -100.84
C PHE A 269 -32.20 54.61 -101.51
N ASP A 270 -31.94 55.87 -101.19
CA ASP A 270 -30.73 56.61 -101.59
C ASP A 270 -29.50 56.03 -100.87
N GLU A 271 -28.40 55.81 -101.60
CA GLU A 271 -27.21 55.09 -101.13
C GLU A 271 -26.57 55.77 -99.91
N VAL A 272 -26.69 57.10 -99.83
CA VAL A 272 -26.19 57.93 -98.73
C VAL A 272 -26.94 57.64 -97.42
N GLU A 273 -28.26 57.47 -97.48
CA GLU A 273 -29.09 57.18 -96.30
C GLU A 273 -28.81 55.76 -95.76
N LEU A 274 -28.53 54.82 -96.66
CA LEU A 274 -28.11 53.47 -96.31
C LEU A 274 -26.76 53.47 -95.59
N PHE A 275 -25.78 54.23 -96.09
CA PHE A 275 -24.48 54.38 -95.47
C PHE A 275 -24.59 54.96 -94.06
N TYR A 276 -25.39 56.03 -93.87
CA TYR A 276 -25.58 56.65 -92.57
C TYR A 276 -26.24 55.70 -91.56
N LYS A 277 -27.23 54.91 -91.99
CA LYS A 277 -27.85 53.85 -91.15
C LYS A 277 -26.86 52.76 -90.78
N ILE A 278 -25.97 52.35 -91.67
CA ILE A 278 -24.92 51.36 -91.40
C ILE A 278 -23.91 51.94 -90.39
N TYR A 279 -23.47 53.18 -90.58
CA TYR A 279 -22.55 53.87 -89.67
C TYR A 279 -23.14 54.02 -88.26
N GLU A 280 -24.37 54.50 -88.14
CA GLU A 280 -25.12 54.59 -86.87
C GLU A 280 -25.25 53.23 -86.18
N LYS A 281 -25.57 52.17 -86.95
CA LYS A 281 -25.61 50.80 -86.40
C LYS A 281 -24.24 50.36 -85.91
N GLN A 282 -23.16 50.60 -86.66
CA GLN A 282 -21.81 50.23 -86.24
C GLN A 282 -21.37 51.02 -85.01
N LYS A 283 -21.71 52.31 -84.92
CA LYS A 283 -21.46 53.15 -83.74
C LYS A 283 -22.18 52.61 -82.50
N LYS A 284 -23.48 52.31 -82.61
CA LYS A 284 -24.27 51.70 -81.53
C LYS A 284 -23.73 50.32 -81.11
N VAL A 285 -23.27 49.51 -82.06
CA VAL A 285 -22.64 48.22 -81.78
C VAL A 285 -21.31 48.40 -81.05
N LYS A 286 -20.47 49.37 -81.43
CA LYS A 286 -19.21 49.68 -80.73
C LYS A 286 -19.48 50.18 -79.31
N GLU A 287 -20.42 51.10 -79.12
CA GLU A 287 -20.82 51.57 -77.79
C GLU A 287 -21.38 50.44 -76.91
N ALA A 288 -22.18 49.54 -77.49
CA ALA A 288 -22.69 48.37 -76.78
C ALA A 288 -21.56 47.40 -76.40
N ARG A 289 -20.56 47.19 -77.27
CA ARG A 289 -19.39 46.35 -76.97
C ARG A 289 -18.55 46.93 -75.83
N MET A 290 -18.25 48.23 -75.86
CA MET A 290 -17.49 48.87 -74.76
C MET A 290 -18.23 48.77 -73.43
N LYS A 291 -19.55 49.04 -73.42
CA LYS A 291 -20.37 48.87 -72.20
C LYS A 291 -20.35 47.43 -71.67
N ILE A 292 -20.29 46.43 -72.54
CA ILE A 292 -20.18 45.02 -72.14
C ILE A 292 -18.80 44.73 -71.57
N GLU A 293 -17.73 45.22 -72.21
CA GLU A 293 -16.35 45.09 -71.73
C GLU A 293 -16.17 45.73 -70.35
N ASP A 294 -16.62 46.97 -70.15
CA ASP A 294 -16.59 47.67 -68.86
C ASP A 294 -17.32 46.87 -67.78
N ARG A 295 -18.48 46.29 -68.13
CA ARG A 295 -19.27 45.46 -67.20
C ARG A 295 -18.56 44.15 -66.86
N ILE A 296 -17.88 43.53 -67.82
CA ILE A 296 -17.06 42.33 -67.59
C ILE A 296 -15.88 42.67 -66.68
N HIS A 297 -15.20 43.80 -66.91
CA HIS A 297 -14.10 44.26 -66.08
C HIS A 297 -14.55 44.56 -64.64
N GLN A 298 -15.66 45.26 -64.45
CA GLN A 298 -16.24 45.48 -63.11
C GLN A 298 -16.63 44.18 -62.41
N ILE A 299 -17.20 43.21 -63.12
CA ILE A 299 -17.53 41.90 -62.53
C ILE A 299 -16.25 41.17 -62.11
N ALA A 300 -15.18 41.25 -62.90
CA ALA A 300 -13.91 40.62 -62.59
C ALA A 300 -13.23 41.28 -61.37
N GLU A 301 -13.21 42.61 -61.28
CA GLU A 301 -12.70 43.34 -60.11
C GLU A 301 -13.49 43.03 -58.85
N ASN A 302 -14.83 43.10 -58.92
CA ASN A 302 -15.70 42.77 -57.78
C ASN A 302 -15.47 41.32 -57.30
N LYS A 303 -15.28 40.37 -58.21
CA LYS A 303 -14.95 38.99 -57.85
C LYS A 303 -13.58 38.87 -57.19
N LYS A 304 -12.58 39.60 -57.68
CA LYS A 304 -11.24 39.63 -57.09
C LYS A 304 -11.28 40.20 -55.67
N GLU A 305 -11.98 41.31 -55.47
CA GLU A 305 -12.12 41.95 -54.16
C GLU A 305 -12.88 41.06 -53.17
N GLN A 306 -13.95 40.38 -53.61
CA GLN A 306 -14.66 39.39 -52.79
C GLN A 306 -13.75 38.21 -52.39
N PHE A 307 -12.92 37.73 -53.33
CA PHE A 307 -11.98 36.65 -53.04
C PHE A 307 -10.89 37.07 -52.06
N GLU A 308 -10.35 38.28 -52.20
CA GLU A 308 -9.38 38.85 -51.25
C GLU A 308 -9.97 39.00 -49.85
N LYS A 309 -11.19 39.55 -49.74
CA LYS A 309 -11.92 39.63 -48.44
C LYS A 309 -12.16 38.26 -47.82
N GLN A 310 -12.58 37.26 -48.60
CA GLN A 310 -12.78 35.91 -48.09
C GLN A 310 -11.46 35.26 -47.65
N ARG A 311 -10.38 35.49 -48.40
CA ARG A 311 -9.04 35.01 -48.07
C ARG A 311 -8.54 35.63 -46.76
N GLU A 312 -8.72 36.93 -46.58
CA GLU A 312 -8.33 37.64 -45.36
C GLU A 312 -9.11 37.11 -44.14
N ILE A 313 -10.43 36.93 -44.26
CA ILE A 313 -11.26 36.31 -43.21
C ILE A 313 -10.78 34.89 -42.87
N ALA A 314 -10.39 34.10 -43.88
CA ALA A 314 -9.89 32.74 -43.66
C ALA A 314 -8.54 32.75 -42.92
N ILE A 315 -7.62 33.64 -43.31
CA ILE A 315 -6.32 33.81 -42.65
C ILE A 315 -6.52 34.25 -41.19
N ASP A 316 -7.41 35.20 -40.93
CA ASP A 316 -7.70 35.66 -39.57
C ASP A 316 -8.33 34.57 -38.70
N LYS A 317 -9.23 33.74 -39.27
CA LYS A 317 -9.77 32.57 -38.57
C LYS A 317 -8.68 31.55 -38.24
N MET A 318 -7.75 31.31 -39.15
CA MET A 318 -6.61 30.42 -38.91
C MET A 318 -5.68 30.96 -37.82
N ARG A 319 -5.35 32.26 -37.84
CA ARG A 319 -4.52 32.88 -36.80
C ARG A 319 -5.16 32.80 -35.41
N LYS A 320 -6.48 33.05 -35.32
CA LYS A 320 -7.22 32.92 -34.06
C LYS A 320 -7.21 31.48 -33.54
N SER A 321 -7.44 30.50 -34.41
CA SER A 321 -7.43 29.08 -34.00
C SER A 321 -6.04 28.62 -33.55
N GLU A 322 -4.98 29.08 -34.20
CA GLU A 322 -3.59 28.81 -33.81
C GLU A 322 -3.27 29.40 -32.43
N GLN A 323 -3.68 30.64 -32.16
CA GLN A 323 -3.51 31.27 -30.85
C GLN A 323 -4.29 30.53 -29.75
N GLU A 324 -5.53 30.11 -30.02
CA GLU A 324 -6.31 29.31 -29.09
C GLU A 324 -5.66 27.95 -28.80
N LEU A 325 -5.13 27.28 -29.83
CA LEU A 325 -4.40 26.02 -29.69
C LEU A 325 -3.14 26.21 -28.84
N LEU A 326 -2.39 27.29 -29.07
CA LEU A 326 -1.20 27.62 -28.28
C LEU A 326 -1.54 27.89 -26.81
N GLN A 327 -2.62 28.64 -26.54
CA GLN A 327 -3.09 28.88 -25.17
C GLN A 327 -3.54 27.59 -24.48
N LYS A 328 -4.27 26.71 -25.19
CA LYS A 328 -4.67 25.39 -24.69
C LYS A 328 -3.45 24.53 -24.37
N SER A 329 -2.44 24.54 -25.25
CA SER A 329 -1.17 23.82 -25.04
C SER A 329 -0.44 24.29 -23.78
N LYS A 330 -0.24 25.61 -23.63
CA LYS A 330 0.38 26.20 -22.42
C LYS A 330 -0.40 25.87 -21.15
N THR A 331 -1.73 25.85 -21.22
CA THR A 331 -2.57 25.50 -20.07
C THR A 331 -2.44 24.02 -19.71
N LEU A 332 -2.36 23.15 -20.71
CA LEU A 332 -2.13 21.72 -20.53
C LEU A 332 -0.75 21.45 -19.91
N GLU A 333 0.29 22.11 -20.41
CA GLU A 333 1.67 22.00 -19.89
C GLU A 333 1.75 22.41 -18.41
N LYS A 334 1.14 23.55 -18.05
CA LYS A 334 1.02 23.97 -16.63
C LYS A 334 0.30 22.92 -15.77
N ARG A 335 -0.77 22.31 -16.28
CA ARG A 335 -1.49 21.25 -15.56
C ARG A 335 -0.64 20.00 -15.39
N ILE A 336 0.14 19.62 -16.40
CA ILE A 336 1.06 18.48 -16.34
C ILE A 336 2.15 18.75 -15.29
N MET A 337 2.80 19.92 -15.31
CA MET A 337 3.81 20.29 -14.32
C MET A 337 3.25 20.28 -12.89
N ASN A 338 2.06 20.84 -12.68
CA ASN A 338 1.41 20.80 -11.36
C ASN A 338 1.09 19.37 -10.91
N THR A 339 0.61 18.53 -11.83
CA THR A 339 0.34 17.11 -11.54
C THR A 339 1.62 16.36 -11.18
N GLN A 340 2.71 16.60 -11.90
CA GLN A 340 4.02 16.01 -11.60
C GLN A 340 4.54 16.46 -10.23
N LYS A 341 4.39 17.75 -9.88
CA LYS A 341 4.74 18.27 -8.56
C LYS A 341 3.96 17.56 -7.45
N ILE A 342 2.63 17.43 -7.60
CA ILE A 342 1.78 16.72 -6.64
C ILE A 342 2.20 15.24 -6.50
N VAL A 343 2.50 14.58 -7.62
CA VAL A 343 2.95 13.18 -7.61
C VAL A 343 4.30 13.05 -6.88
N GLN A 344 5.22 13.98 -7.09
CA GLN A 344 6.51 13.98 -6.42
C GLN A 344 6.37 14.24 -4.92
N GLU A 345 5.61 15.25 -4.52
CA GLU A 345 5.31 15.54 -3.11
C GLU A 345 4.68 14.33 -2.41
N ARG A 346 3.76 13.63 -3.10
CA ARG A 346 3.15 12.41 -2.57
C ARG A 346 4.15 11.26 -2.43
N LYS A 347 5.08 11.09 -3.37
CA LYS A 347 6.15 10.09 -3.26
C LYS A 347 7.07 10.39 -2.08
N ASP A 348 7.46 11.65 -1.91
CA ASP A 348 8.32 12.08 -0.82
C ASP A 348 7.63 11.91 0.54
N GLN A 349 6.32 12.17 0.61
CA GLN A 349 5.53 11.92 1.82
C GLN A 349 5.45 10.42 2.15
N ILE A 350 5.18 9.57 1.16
CA ILE A 350 5.14 8.12 1.35
C ILE A 350 6.50 7.60 1.85
N LEU A 351 7.61 8.12 1.29
CA LEU A 351 8.95 7.75 1.72
C LEU A 351 9.19 8.16 3.18
N ARG A 352 8.81 9.39 3.56
CA ARG A 352 8.90 9.84 4.96
C ARG A 352 8.08 8.95 5.89
N ASP A 353 6.82 8.67 5.56
CA ASP A 353 5.93 7.82 6.35
C ASP A 353 6.50 6.39 6.51
N MET A 354 7.11 5.86 5.44
CA MET A 354 7.75 4.54 5.47
C MET A 354 8.95 4.53 6.43
N ILE A 355 9.81 5.56 6.37
CA ILE A 355 10.97 5.68 7.27
C ILE A 355 10.51 5.79 8.72
N ILE A 356 9.49 6.62 8.99
CA ILE A 356 8.89 6.78 10.33
C ILE A 356 8.38 5.43 10.86
N LYS A 357 7.60 4.70 10.04
CA LYS A 357 7.07 3.37 10.43
C LYS A 357 8.16 2.35 10.69
N GLN A 358 9.21 2.34 9.86
CA GLN A 358 10.37 1.47 10.10
C GLN A 358 11.03 1.79 11.44
N GLU A 359 11.15 3.07 11.78
CA GLU A 359 11.73 3.49 13.04
C GLU A 359 10.84 3.12 14.23
N GLU A 360 9.52 3.30 14.14
CA GLU A 360 8.58 2.83 15.17
C GLU A 360 8.72 1.32 15.44
N GLN A 361 8.88 0.52 14.38
CA GLN A 361 9.10 -0.92 14.52
C GLN A 361 10.43 -1.23 15.21
N LYS A 362 11.50 -0.49 14.90
CA LYS A 362 12.79 -0.63 15.60
C LYS A 362 12.66 -0.31 17.09
N LEU A 363 11.95 0.77 17.44
CA LEU A 363 11.71 1.15 18.84
C LEU A 363 10.90 0.08 19.59
N LYS A 364 9.85 -0.48 18.96
CA LYS A 364 9.08 -1.61 19.52
C LYS A 364 9.93 -2.86 19.71
N LEU A 365 10.83 -3.17 18.76
CA LEU A 365 11.75 -4.30 18.89
C LEU A 365 12.76 -4.06 20.01
N GLN A 366 13.28 -2.83 20.13
CA GLN A 366 14.19 -2.43 21.19
C GLN A 366 13.53 -2.57 22.57
N GLU A 367 12.27 -2.18 22.72
CA GLU A 367 11.51 -2.39 23.97
C GLU A 367 11.46 -3.87 24.35
N LYS A 368 11.10 -4.74 23.40
CA LYS A 368 11.05 -6.19 23.64
C LYS A 368 12.42 -6.74 24.02
N LEU A 369 13.47 -6.32 23.32
CA LEU A 369 14.84 -6.76 23.56
C LEU A 369 15.34 -6.30 24.94
N ASN A 370 15.00 -5.09 25.36
CA ASN A 370 15.26 -4.61 26.73
C ASN A 370 14.49 -5.46 27.76
N GLY A 371 13.23 -5.81 27.50
CA GLY A 371 12.47 -6.73 28.33
C GLY A 371 13.14 -8.09 28.52
N VAL A 372 13.64 -8.68 27.43
CA VAL A 372 14.40 -9.95 27.46
C VAL A 372 15.70 -9.80 28.27
N LYS A 373 16.46 -8.72 28.06
CA LYS A 373 17.69 -8.43 28.83
C LYS A 373 17.40 -8.27 30.33
N ARG A 374 16.33 -7.56 30.70
CA ARG A 374 15.89 -7.45 32.09
C ARG A 374 15.53 -8.82 32.66
N ALA A 375 14.73 -9.62 31.95
CA ALA A 375 14.34 -10.96 32.39
C ALA A 375 15.55 -11.89 32.62
N LYS A 376 16.54 -11.85 31.73
CA LYS A 376 17.80 -12.60 31.90
C LYS A 376 18.53 -12.18 33.17
N ARG A 377 18.74 -10.87 33.38
CA ARG A 377 19.43 -10.37 34.59
C ARG A 377 18.69 -10.70 35.88
N LYS A 378 17.37 -10.70 35.86
CA LYS A 378 16.55 -11.17 37.00
C LYS A 378 16.79 -12.65 37.30
N PHE A 379 16.89 -13.46 36.25
CA PHE A 379 17.16 -14.88 36.38
C PHE A 379 18.56 -15.12 36.96
N ASP A 380 19.57 -14.48 36.37
CA ASP A 380 20.97 -14.58 36.82
C ASP A 380 21.08 -14.16 38.30
N PHE A 381 20.52 -13.01 38.68
CA PHE A 381 20.51 -12.54 40.07
C PHE A 381 19.82 -13.52 41.04
N LYS A 382 18.72 -14.16 40.63
CA LYS A 382 18.06 -15.18 41.46
C LYS A 382 18.91 -16.45 41.60
N MET A 383 19.60 -16.85 40.55
CA MET A 383 20.52 -18.00 40.60
C MET A 383 21.70 -17.69 41.52
N ASP A 384 22.29 -16.50 41.41
CA ASP A 384 23.38 -16.07 42.28
C ASP A 384 22.97 -16.08 43.77
N GLN A 385 21.77 -15.59 44.10
CA GLN A 385 21.25 -15.66 45.47
C GLN A 385 21.04 -17.09 45.98
N ILE A 386 20.69 -18.04 45.10
CA ILE A 386 20.56 -19.46 45.47
C ILE A 386 21.94 -20.05 45.73
N LEU A 387 22.90 -19.77 44.86
CA LEU A 387 24.29 -20.24 44.99
C LEU A 387 24.94 -19.68 46.26
N GLU A 388 24.78 -18.39 46.54
CA GLU A 388 25.32 -17.76 47.75
C GLU A 388 24.72 -18.39 49.02
N LYS A 389 23.42 -18.69 49.03
CA LYS A 389 22.79 -19.43 50.14
C LYS A 389 23.34 -20.84 50.31
N GLN A 390 23.61 -21.54 49.20
CA GLN A 390 24.21 -22.87 49.25
C GLN A 390 25.63 -22.81 49.78
N LEU A 391 26.45 -21.86 49.32
CA LEU A 391 27.82 -21.64 49.80
C LEU A 391 27.86 -21.27 51.29
N ALA A 392 26.96 -20.38 51.74
CA ALA A 392 26.87 -20.04 53.16
C ALA A 392 26.45 -21.26 54.02
N GLN A 393 25.59 -22.14 53.48
CA GLN A 393 25.23 -23.39 54.16
C GLN A 393 26.40 -24.37 54.21
N THR A 394 27.17 -24.53 53.12
CA THR A 394 28.34 -25.41 53.11
C THR A 394 29.40 -24.94 54.09
N HIS A 395 29.69 -23.63 54.12
CA HIS A 395 30.62 -23.04 55.09
C HIS A 395 30.19 -23.32 56.53
N ARG A 396 28.90 -23.13 56.85
CA ARG A 396 28.36 -23.43 58.19
C ARG A 396 28.48 -24.92 58.55
N ILE A 397 28.32 -25.81 57.57
CA ILE A 397 28.49 -27.26 57.78
C ILE A 397 29.97 -27.57 58.06
N GLU A 398 30.90 -26.93 57.38
CA GLU A 398 32.35 -27.08 57.59
C GLU A 398 32.76 -26.57 58.98
N GLU A 399 32.32 -25.38 59.38
CA GLU A 399 32.55 -24.85 60.74
C GLU A 399 32.03 -25.81 61.82
N LEU A 400 30.85 -26.39 61.62
CA LEU A 400 30.27 -27.38 62.54
C LEU A 400 31.08 -28.69 62.56
N LYS A 401 31.67 -29.11 61.44
CA LYS A 401 32.55 -30.28 61.38
C LYS A 401 33.84 -30.02 62.16
N GLU A 402 34.51 -28.89 61.92
CA GLU A 402 35.71 -28.51 62.66
C GLU A 402 35.46 -28.40 64.15
N PHE A 403 34.33 -27.81 64.55
CA PHE A 403 33.95 -27.73 65.96
C PHE A 403 33.76 -29.12 66.58
N ARG A 404 33.12 -30.05 65.88
CA ARG A 404 32.95 -31.43 66.34
C ARG A 404 34.28 -32.19 66.42
N GLU A 405 35.22 -31.93 65.52
CA GLU A 405 36.55 -32.53 65.58
C GLU A 405 37.36 -32.03 66.78
N LYS A 406 37.38 -30.71 67.02
CA LYS A 406 38.01 -30.13 68.22
C LYS A 406 37.40 -30.67 69.52
N GLU A 407 36.09 -30.86 69.55
CA GLU A 407 35.42 -31.43 70.73
C GLU A 407 35.80 -32.91 70.94
N LYS A 408 35.88 -33.70 69.86
CA LYS A 408 36.38 -35.09 69.93
C LYS A 408 37.83 -35.16 70.40
N GLU A 409 38.68 -34.25 69.95
CA GLU A 409 40.07 -34.15 70.37
C GLU A 409 40.17 -33.83 71.86
N ARG A 410 39.42 -32.84 72.36
CA ARG A 410 39.34 -32.53 73.80
C ARG A 410 38.89 -33.72 74.64
N ILE A 411 37.85 -34.43 74.20
CA ILE A 411 37.37 -35.64 74.89
C ILE A 411 38.47 -36.71 74.93
N ARG A 412 39.18 -36.91 73.82
CA ARG A 412 40.31 -37.86 73.73
C ARG A 412 41.43 -37.47 74.69
N ASP A 413 41.84 -36.20 74.68
CA ASP A 413 42.90 -35.69 75.57
C ASP A 413 42.52 -35.81 77.05
N GLN A 414 41.26 -35.54 77.39
CA GLN A 414 40.77 -35.71 78.74
C GLN A 414 40.75 -37.18 79.15
N ALA A 415 40.36 -38.09 78.25
CA ALA A 415 40.44 -39.52 78.49
C ALA A 415 41.89 -39.99 78.72
N ILE A 416 42.85 -39.50 77.92
CA ILE A 416 44.29 -39.79 78.09
C ILE A 416 44.79 -39.27 79.44
N ARG A 417 44.46 -38.02 79.80
CA ARG A 417 44.84 -37.45 81.12
C ARG A 417 44.27 -38.28 82.27
N ASN A 418 43.01 -38.70 82.17
CA ASN A 418 42.37 -39.55 83.18
C ASN A 418 43.03 -40.92 83.27
N MET A 419 43.43 -41.52 82.14
CA MET A 419 44.16 -42.79 82.12
C MET A 419 45.52 -42.67 82.81
N ILE A 420 46.31 -41.64 82.48
CA ILE A 420 47.61 -41.36 83.12
C ILE A 420 47.43 -41.15 84.62
N GLN A 421 46.39 -40.42 85.04
CA GLN A 421 46.09 -40.23 86.47
C GLN A 421 45.73 -41.55 87.15
N ARG A 422 44.93 -42.41 86.52
CA ARG A 422 44.61 -43.76 87.04
C ARG A 422 45.86 -44.63 87.16
N GLU A 423 46.73 -44.65 86.16
CA GLU A 423 48.01 -45.36 86.21
C GLU A 423 48.89 -44.85 87.35
N LYS A 424 49.05 -43.53 87.51
CA LYS A 424 49.80 -42.94 88.63
C LYS A 424 49.23 -43.31 90.00
N ILE A 425 47.91 -43.33 90.14
CA ILE A 425 47.25 -43.77 91.38
C ILE A 425 47.52 -45.26 91.60
N GLN A 426 47.39 -46.09 90.57
CA GLN A 426 47.64 -47.53 90.66
C GLN A 426 49.11 -47.86 90.98
N GLU A 427 50.08 -47.15 90.39
CA GLU A 427 51.50 -47.24 90.75
C GLU A 427 51.74 -46.85 92.20
N SER A 428 51.10 -45.76 92.65
CA SER A 428 51.22 -45.30 94.04
C SER A 428 50.63 -46.33 95.01
N LEU A 429 49.47 -46.92 94.69
CA LEU A 429 48.86 -48.00 95.47
C LEU A 429 49.74 -49.26 95.47
N ALA A 430 50.31 -49.65 94.33
CA ALA A 430 51.22 -50.80 94.26
C ALA A 430 52.49 -50.62 95.10
N ILE A 431 53.01 -49.40 95.22
CA ILE A 431 54.14 -49.07 96.11
C ILE A 431 53.72 -49.17 97.58
N ILE A 432 52.52 -48.66 97.91
CA ILE A 432 51.94 -48.76 99.26
C ILE A 432 51.74 -50.23 99.66
N ASP A 433 51.17 -51.05 98.78
CA ASP A 433 50.92 -52.48 99.03
C ASP A 433 52.22 -53.28 99.23
N LYS A 434 53.28 -52.96 98.49
CA LYS A 434 54.58 -53.65 98.62
C LYS A 434 55.33 -53.30 99.92
N SER A 435 55.17 -52.08 100.44
CA SER A 435 55.88 -51.63 101.65
C SER A 435 55.12 -50.54 102.42
N PRO A 436 54.08 -50.91 103.20
CA PRO A 436 53.12 -49.96 103.76
C PRO A 436 53.69 -49.05 104.87
N LYS A 437 54.83 -49.42 105.48
CA LYS A 437 55.48 -48.63 106.56
C LYS A 437 56.67 -47.80 106.08
N SER A 438 56.98 -47.82 104.78
CA SER A 438 58.05 -47.00 104.19
C SER A 438 57.70 -45.50 104.27
N LYS A 439 58.70 -44.64 104.54
CA LYS A 439 58.52 -43.17 104.50
C LYS A 439 57.91 -42.72 103.16
N THR A 440 58.37 -43.31 102.06
CA THR A 440 57.88 -43.00 100.71
C THR A 440 56.42 -43.42 100.52
N ALA A 441 55.97 -44.52 101.14
CA ALA A 441 54.58 -44.96 101.09
C ALA A 441 53.66 -44.05 101.94
N GLN A 442 54.13 -43.62 103.12
CA GLN A 442 53.39 -42.71 103.98
C GLN A 442 53.23 -41.31 103.36
N GLU A 443 54.25 -40.79 102.67
CA GLU A 443 54.15 -39.53 101.92
C GLU A 443 53.17 -39.62 100.74
N ARG A 444 53.14 -40.75 100.03
CA ARG A 444 52.18 -40.98 98.93
C ARG A 444 50.74 -41.14 99.44
N LEU A 445 50.54 -41.78 100.60
CA LEU A 445 49.24 -41.85 101.29
C LEU A 445 48.70 -40.47 101.70
N LYS A 446 49.59 -39.58 102.16
CA LYS A 446 49.25 -38.17 102.45
C LYS A 446 48.86 -37.41 101.17
N LEU A 447 49.62 -37.58 100.09
CA LEU A 447 49.33 -36.94 98.80
C LEU A 447 48.02 -37.41 98.14
N LEU A 448 47.62 -38.66 98.39
CA LEU A 448 46.35 -39.22 97.89
C LEU A 448 45.14 -38.91 98.79
N GLY A 449 45.33 -38.19 99.91
CA GLY A 449 44.25 -37.72 100.78
C GLY A 449 43.63 -38.78 101.69
N PHE A 450 44.26 -39.95 101.86
CA PHE A 450 43.74 -41.03 102.71
C PHE A 450 44.04 -40.85 104.21
N ILE A 451 44.82 -39.83 104.58
CA ILE A 451 45.14 -39.49 105.98
C ILE A 451 44.65 -38.06 106.24
N LYS A 452 43.64 -37.91 107.11
CA LYS A 452 43.20 -36.59 107.62
C LYS A 452 44.33 -35.96 108.43
N GLN A 453 44.60 -34.68 108.19
CA GLN A 453 45.42 -33.84 109.08
C GLN A 453 44.72 -33.75 110.44
N GLU A 454 45.40 -34.14 111.52
CA GLU A 454 45.01 -33.75 112.88
C GLU A 454 45.42 -32.28 113.12
N PRO A 455 44.56 -31.46 113.76
CA PRO A 455 44.90 -30.08 114.06
C PRO A 455 45.91 -29.99 115.20
N GLU A 456 46.91 -29.12 115.03
CA GLU A 456 47.94 -28.82 116.03
C GLU A 456 47.33 -28.16 117.28
N LEU A 457 47.71 -28.68 118.45
CA LEU A 457 47.43 -28.14 119.77
C LEU A 457 48.15 -26.79 119.98
N GLN A 458 47.38 -25.77 120.34
CA GLN A 458 47.91 -24.52 120.92
C GLN A 458 48.54 -24.85 122.29
N ASN A 459 49.82 -24.54 122.45
CA ASN A 459 50.49 -24.51 123.75
C ASN A 459 50.60 -23.06 124.22
N ASP A 460 49.97 -22.76 125.36
CA ASP A 460 50.31 -21.62 126.22
C ASP A 460 51.66 -21.90 126.90
N THR A 461 52.70 -21.14 126.57
CA THR A 461 53.51 -20.30 127.49
C THR A 461 54.63 -19.58 126.75
#